data_AF-A0A7S3IME5-F1
#
_entry.id   AF-A0A7S3IME5-F1
#
_cell.length_a   1.000
_cell.length_b   1.000
_cell.length_c   1.000
_cell.angle_alpha   90.00
_cell.angle_beta   90.00
_cell.angle_gamma   90.00
#
_symmetry.space_group_name_H-M   'P 1'
#
loop_
_entity.id
_entity.type
_entity.pdbx_description
1 polymer ?
#
loop_
_entity_poly.entity_id
_entity_poly.type
_entity_poly.pdbx_seq_one_letter_code
_entity_poly.pdbx_strand_id
1 'polypeptide(L)'
;MATLGEFKAGDGEAVIFQATANCLLLVKDFNFNKTNTFLDYTFGGCEVGLHIGVDFTLSNGDPTNEHSLHFLDSNKENDYVRAISAIMDTIKDYDVDEKYPIYGFGAMLPQTPEKVSSHCFALNGCIFDPEQEGKQ
;
A
#
# COMPACT_ATOMS: atom_id res chain seq x y z
N MET A 1 38.85 -4.86 17.26
CA MET A 1 37.51 -5.44 17.51
C MET A 1 36.77 -5.32 16.19
N ALA A 2 36.34 -6.44 15.61
CA ALA A 2 35.64 -6.39 14.33
C ALA A 2 34.29 -5.68 14.50
N THR A 3 33.96 -4.75 13.61
CA THR A 3 32.65 -4.09 13.61
C THR A 3 31.71 -4.78 12.63
N LEU A 4 30.40 -4.68 12.85
CA LEU A 4 29.41 -5.39 12.01
C LEU A 4 29.54 -5.07 10.52
N GLY A 5 30.03 -3.88 10.17
CA GLY A 5 30.21 -3.42 8.78
C GLY A 5 31.41 -4.01 8.04
N GLU A 6 32.30 -4.74 8.72
CA GLU A 6 33.47 -5.38 8.10
C GLU A 6 33.15 -6.78 7.55
N PHE A 7 31.98 -7.34 7.90
CA PHE A 7 31.55 -8.65 7.45
C PHE A 7 30.93 -8.59 6.06
N LYS A 8 31.50 -9.34 5.13
CA LYS A 8 30.92 -9.58 3.80
C LYS A 8 29.94 -10.75 3.87
N ALA A 9 29.00 -10.80 2.92
CA ALA A 9 28.07 -11.92 2.81
C ALA A 9 28.81 -13.26 2.64
N GLY A 10 28.31 -14.30 3.31
CA GLY A 10 28.91 -15.64 3.34
C GLY A 10 29.35 -16.10 4.72
N ASP A 11 30.08 -17.21 4.74
CA ASP A 11 30.55 -17.87 5.96
C ASP A 11 31.84 -17.24 6.51
N GLY A 12 32.03 -17.26 7.83
CA GLY A 12 33.27 -16.80 8.44
C GLY A 12 33.47 -17.17 9.91
N GLU A 13 34.64 -16.77 10.43
CA GLU A 13 35.04 -16.89 11.83
C GLU A 13 35.57 -15.53 12.32
N ALA A 14 35.21 -15.11 13.53
CA ALA A 14 35.61 -13.80 14.06
C ALA A 14 35.84 -13.79 15.58
N VAL A 15 36.93 -13.14 16.01
CA VAL A 15 37.16 -12.78 17.41
C VAL A 15 36.38 -11.50 17.72
N ILE A 16 35.37 -11.61 18.58
CA ILE A 16 34.50 -10.48 18.93
C ILE A 16 34.90 -9.81 20.25
N PHE A 17 35.65 -10.50 21.12
CA PHE A 17 36.15 -9.92 22.37
C PHE A 17 37.44 -10.61 22.85
N GLN A 18 38.35 -9.81 23.43
CA GLN A 18 39.58 -10.30 24.06
C GLN A 18 39.73 -9.65 25.44
N ALA A 19 39.64 -10.46 26.50
CA ALA A 19 39.74 -9.98 27.89
C ALA A 19 41.19 -9.88 28.36
N THR A 20 42.02 -10.85 27.98
CA THR A 20 43.47 -10.92 28.27
C THR A 20 44.20 -11.62 27.11
N ALA A 21 45.53 -11.72 27.16
CA ALA A 21 46.32 -12.37 26.09
C ALA A 21 45.84 -13.80 25.74
N ASN A 22 45.27 -14.51 26.72
CA ASN A 22 44.86 -15.92 26.56
C ASN A 22 43.34 -16.15 26.68
N CYS A 23 42.55 -15.08 26.74
CA CYS A 23 41.10 -15.18 26.96
C CYS A 23 40.36 -14.47 25.83
N LEU A 24 39.96 -15.26 24.83
CA LEU A 24 39.29 -14.84 23.61
C LEU A 24 37.86 -15.39 23.57
N LEU A 25 36.92 -14.54 23.19
CA LEU A 25 35.57 -14.95 22.78
C LEU A 25 35.50 -14.90 21.26
N LEU A 26 35.21 -16.05 20.66
CA LEU A 26 35.24 -16.25 19.22
C LEU A 26 33.93 -16.87 18.74
N VAL A 27 33.42 -16.35 17.62
CA VAL A 27 32.26 -16.88 16.92
C VAL A 27 32.77 -17.72 15.77
N LYS A 28 32.50 -19.03 15.82
CA LYS A 28 32.74 -19.98 14.72
C LYS A 28 31.48 -20.11 13.88
N ASP A 29 31.67 -20.28 12.58
CA ASP A 29 30.61 -20.67 11.64
C ASP A 29 29.38 -19.74 11.68
N PHE A 30 29.59 -18.45 11.41
CA PHE A 30 28.47 -17.55 11.13
C PHE A 30 28.26 -17.43 9.62
N ASN A 31 27.01 -17.22 9.20
CA ASN A 31 26.66 -16.92 7.82
C ASN A 31 25.98 -15.55 7.77
N PHE A 32 26.60 -14.59 7.07
CA PHE A 32 26.03 -13.26 6.88
C PHE A 32 25.19 -13.22 5.59
N ASN A 33 23.88 -12.98 5.74
CA ASN A 33 22.96 -12.81 4.62
C ASN A 33 22.49 -11.37 4.52
N LYS A 34 22.93 -10.66 3.47
CA LYS A 34 22.33 -9.37 3.13
C LYS A 34 20.97 -9.62 2.49
N THR A 35 19.93 -9.07 3.08
CA THR A 35 18.58 -9.06 2.51
C THR A 35 18.27 -7.66 1.99
N ASN A 36 17.53 -7.58 0.90
CA ASN A 36 17.02 -6.30 0.40
C ASN A 36 15.84 -5.88 1.29
N THR A 37 15.88 -4.63 1.73
CA THR A 37 14.80 -3.98 2.46
C THR A 37 13.80 -3.39 1.48
N PHE A 38 12.60 -3.02 1.97
CA PHE A 38 11.62 -2.26 1.19
C PHE A 38 12.25 -1.01 0.55
N LEU A 39 13.04 -0.26 1.32
CA LEU A 39 13.71 0.95 0.85
C LEU A 39 14.74 0.69 -0.25
N ASP A 40 15.39 -0.47 -0.27
CA ASP A 40 16.31 -0.81 -1.36
C ASP A 40 15.55 -0.93 -2.70
N TYR A 41 14.29 -1.38 -2.68
CA TYR A 41 13.44 -1.42 -3.88
C TYR A 41 12.95 -0.02 -4.24
N THR A 42 12.44 0.76 -3.28
CA THR A 42 11.97 2.12 -3.52
C THR A 42 13.07 3.02 -4.06
N PHE A 43 14.26 3.02 -3.43
CA PHE A 43 15.43 3.77 -3.94
C PHE A 43 15.99 3.19 -5.24
N GLY A 44 15.72 1.92 -5.52
CA GLY A 44 16.02 1.28 -6.80
C GLY A 44 15.07 1.67 -7.94
N GLY A 45 14.05 2.50 -7.68
CA GLY A 45 13.06 2.95 -8.67
C GLY A 45 11.81 2.06 -8.75
N CYS A 46 11.55 1.21 -7.77
CA CYS A 46 10.29 0.49 -7.66
C CYS A 46 9.21 1.43 -7.10
N GLU A 47 8.07 1.48 -7.78
CA GLU A 47 6.91 2.27 -7.40
C GLU A 47 5.84 1.39 -6.73
N VAL A 48 4.94 2.01 -5.97
CA VAL A 48 3.79 1.37 -5.32
C VAL A 48 2.50 2.01 -5.82
N GLY A 49 1.92 1.43 -6.87
CA GLY A 49 0.65 1.88 -7.42
C GLY A 49 -0.55 1.51 -6.52
N LEU A 50 -1.53 2.41 -6.43
CA LEU A 50 -2.76 2.23 -5.65
C LEU A 50 -3.99 2.05 -6.54
N HIS A 51 -4.73 0.96 -6.31
CA HIS A 51 -6.03 0.70 -6.94
C HIS A 51 -7.13 0.74 -5.90
N ILE A 52 -8.22 1.45 -6.18
CA ILE A 52 -9.32 1.66 -5.23
C ILE A 52 -10.58 0.94 -5.73
N GLY A 53 -11.23 0.19 -4.83
CA GLY A 53 -12.51 -0.48 -5.09
C GLY A 53 -13.56 -0.07 -4.05
N VAL A 54 -14.65 0.54 -4.49
CA VAL A 54 -15.73 1.04 -3.62
C VAL A 54 -16.97 0.15 -3.74
N ASP A 55 -17.48 -0.30 -2.59
CA ASP A 55 -18.68 -1.11 -2.50
C ASP A 55 -19.93 -0.22 -2.56
N PHE A 56 -20.74 -0.36 -3.61
CA PHE A 56 -22.02 0.34 -3.81
C PHE A 56 -23.23 -0.57 -3.62
N THR A 57 -23.10 -1.67 -2.89
CA THR A 57 -24.22 -2.57 -2.56
C THR A 57 -25.27 -1.88 -1.68
N LEU A 58 -26.50 -2.38 -1.79
CA LEU A 58 -27.67 -1.83 -1.09
C LEU A 58 -27.54 -1.83 0.45
N SER A 59 -26.71 -2.71 1.02
CA SER A 59 -26.46 -2.77 2.48
C SER A 59 -25.87 -1.49 3.06
N ASN A 60 -25.25 -0.63 2.23
CA ASN A 60 -24.74 0.67 2.66
C ASN A 60 -25.86 1.72 2.89
N GLY A 61 -27.10 1.42 2.52
CA GLY A 61 -28.23 2.33 2.60
C GLY A 61 -28.27 3.35 1.45
N ASP A 62 -29.35 4.12 1.41
CA ASP A 62 -29.55 5.20 0.44
C ASP A 62 -28.60 6.37 0.75
N PRO A 63 -27.74 6.83 -0.19
CA PRO A 63 -26.78 7.90 0.06
C PRO A 63 -27.41 9.26 0.43
N THR A 64 -28.72 9.44 0.25
CA THR A 64 -29.45 10.63 0.71
C THR A 64 -29.82 10.58 2.19
N ASN A 65 -29.71 9.41 2.83
CA ASN A 65 -29.99 9.20 4.24
C ASN A 65 -28.73 9.42 5.07
N GLU A 66 -28.82 10.20 6.14
CA GLU A 66 -27.72 10.51 7.06
C GLU A 66 -27.10 9.28 7.75
N HIS A 67 -27.83 8.16 7.80
CA HIS A 67 -27.34 6.89 8.34
C HIS A 67 -26.63 6.01 7.31
N SER A 68 -26.60 6.40 6.03
CA SER A 68 -25.89 5.64 5.00
C SER A 68 -24.37 5.77 5.16
N LEU A 69 -23.65 4.69 4.88
CA LEU A 69 -22.19 4.72 4.81
C LEU A 69 -21.68 5.54 3.61
N HIS A 70 -22.54 5.81 2.62
CA HIS A 70 -22.25 6.68 1.47
C HIS A 70 -22.77 8.11 1.64
N PHE A 71 -23.34 8.46 2.80
CA PHE A 71 -23.83 9.82 3.03
C PHE A 71 -22.71 10.84 2.91
N LEU A 72 -22.95 11.94 2.20
CA LEU A 72 -22.00 13.04 2.08
C LEU A 72 -22.49 14.21 2.92
N ASP A 73 -21.81 14.45 4.05
CA ASP A 73 -22.03 15.61 4.91
C ASP A 73 -20.98 16.68 4.60
N SER A 74 -21.39 17.95 4.56
CA SER A 74 -20.49 19.10 4.40
C SER A 74 -19.51 19.26 5.56
N ASN A 75 -19.82 18.74 6.74
CA ASN A 75 -19.00 18.90 7.95
C ASN A 75 -18.16 17.67 8.31
N LYS A 76 -18.54 16.49 7.79
CA LYS A 76 -17.93 15.22 8.21
C LYS A 76 -17.83 14.25 7.05
N GLU A 77 -16.64 13.71 6.86
CA GLU A 77 -16.40 12.64 5.91
C GLU A 77 -17.02 11.31 6.36
N ASN A 78 -17.60 10.57 5.41
CA ASN A 78 -18.04 9.20 5.65
C ASN A 78 -16.85 8.23 5.78
N ASP A 79 -17.13 6.98 6.13
CA ASP A 79 -16.10 5.99 6.38
C ASP A 79 -15.29 5.64 5.12
N TYR A 80 -15.90 5.67 3.93
CA TYR A 80 -15.21 5.44 2.66
C TYR A 80 -14.22 6.55 2.34
N VAL A 81 -14.65 7.81 2.44
CA VAL A 81 -13.79 8.97 2.18
C VAL A 81 -12.62 8.98 3.15
N ARG A 82 -12.88 8.78 4.46
CA ARG A 82 -11.81 8.72 5.47
C ARG A 82 -10.80 7.62 5.20
N ALA A 83 -11.25 6.42 4.82
CA ALA A 83 -10.36 5.30 4.54
C ALA A 83 -9.49 5.56 3.30
N ILE A 84 -10.10 6.07 2.22
CA ILE A 84 -9.39 6.40 0.98
C ILE A 84 -8.35 7.49 1.24
N SER A 85 -8.71 8.59 1.92
CA SER A 85 -7.80 9.67 2.26
C SER A 85 -6.61 9.19 3.08
N ALA A 86 -6.84 8.39 4.13
CA ALA A 86 -5.77 7.89 4.99
C ALA A 86 -4.77 6.98 4.24
N ILE A 87 -5.26 6.14 3.32
CA ILE A 87 -4.39 5.27 2.50
C ILE A 87 -3.63 6.11 1.48
N MET A 88 -4.31 7.00 0.77
CA MET A 88 -3.69 7.89 -0.22
C MET A 88 -2.58 8.73 0.40
N ASP A 89 -2.80 9.32 1.58
CA ASP A 89 -1.79 10.12 2.27
C ASP A 89 -0.51 9.34 2.61
N THR A 90 -0.61 8.01 2.72
CA THR A 90 0.55 7.16 2.98
C THR A 90 1.21 6.68 1.69
N ILE A 91 0.44 6.35 0.67
CA ILE A 91 0.94 5.67 -0.54
C ILE A 91 1.38 6.64 -1.63
N LYS A 92 0.81 7.85 -1.70
CA LYS A 92 1.07 8.81 -2.79
C LYS A 92 2.55 9.13 -2.99
N ASP A 93 3.36 9.16 -1.93
CA ASP A 93 4.80 9.46 -2.00
C ASP A 93 5.62 8.34 -2.67
N TYR A 94 5.02 7.16 -2.90
CA TYR A 94 5.64 5.99 -3.51
C TYR A 94 5.19 5.73 -4.95
N ASP A 95 4.30 6.57 -5.48
CA ASP A 95 3.73 6.47 -6.83
C ASP A 95 4.18 7.68 -7.65
N VAL A 96 4.81 7.47 -8.82
CA VAL A 96 5.45 8.57 -9.56
C VAL A 96 4.47 9.29 -10.48
N ASP A 97 3.49 8.58 -11.03
CA ASP A 97 2.53 9.17 -11.97
C ASP A 97 1.32 9.82 -11.27
N GLU A 98 1.12 9.52 -9.98
CA GLU A 98 0.01 9.96 -9.15
C GLU A 98 -1.37 9.68 -9.78
N LYS A 99 -1.49 8.56 -10.52
CA LYS A 99 -2.72 8.15 -11.18
C LYS A 99 -3.32 6.91 -10.52
N TYR A 100 -4.56 7.05 -10.09
CA TYR A 100 -5.23 6.04 -9.30
C TYR A 100 -6.43 5.47 -10.05
N PRO A 101 -6.40 4.20 -10.50
CA PRO A 101 -7.58 3.51 -10.99
C PRO A 101 -8.63 3.39 -9.89
N ILE A 102 -9.82 3.96 -10.10
CA ILE A 102 -10.91 3.92 -9.13
C ILE A 102 -12.10 3.15 -9.69
N TYR A 103 -12.45 2.06 -9.02
CA TYR A 103 -13.52 1.15 -9.39
C TYR A 103 -14.62 1.09 -8.34
N GLY A 104 -15.82 0.73 -8.79
CA GLY A 104 -16.99 0.47 -7.98
C GLY A 104 -17.58 -0.90 -8.32
N PHE A 105 -18.32 -1.47 -7.38
CA PHE A 105 -19.04 -2.73 -7.58
C PHE A 105 -20.34 -2.77 -6.79
N GLY A 106 -21.27 -3.64 -7.18
CA GLY A 106 -22.53 -3.85 -6.45
C GLY A 106 -23.64 -2.85 -6.76
N ALA A 107 -23.45 -1.96 -7.74
CA ALA A 107 -24.45 -0.99 -8.19
C ALA A 107 -25.11 -1.39 -9.51
N MET A 108 -26.37 -0.98 -9.69
CA MET A 108 -27.03 -0.97 -11.00
C MET A 108 -26.68 0.33 -11.72
N LEU A 109 -26.03 0.23 -12.88
CA LEU A 109 -25.64 1.42 -13.64
C LEU A 109 -26.80 1.89 -14.53
N PRO A 110 -26.93 3.20 -14.79
CA PRO A 110 -27.98 3.74 -15.67
C PRO A 110 -27.97 3.16 -17.08
N GLN A 111 -26.80 2.68 -17.52
CA GLN A 111 -26.56 2.18 -18.87
C GLN A 111 -26.82 0.67 -19.00
N THR A 112 -27.14 -0.03 -17.90
CA THR A 112 -27.40 -1.48 -17.95
C THR A 112 -28.87 -1.73 -18.35
N PRO A 113 -29.15 -2.32 -19.53
CA PRO A 113 -30.52 -2.53 -20.01
C PRO A 113 -31.29 -3.57 -19.19
N GLU A 114 -30.58 -4.50 -18.56
CA GLU A 114 -31.13 -5.42 -17.59
C GLU A 114 -30.85 -4.85 -16.19
N LYS A 115 -31.79 -5.00 -15.24
CA LYS A 115 -31.63 -4.60 -13.82
C LYS A 115 -30.60 -5.47 -13.09
N VAL A 116 -29.44 -5.67 -13.70
CA VAL A 116 -28.34 -6.48 -13.24
C VAL A 116 -27.31 -5.55 -12.61
N SER A 117 -26.87 -5.92 -11.41
CA SER A 117 -25.79 -5.22 -10.72
C SER A 117 -24.48 -5.40 -11.49
N SER A 118 -23.76 -4.31 -11.72
CA SER A 118 -22.38 -4.37 -12.17
C SER A 118 -21.47 -4.80 -11.02
N HIS A 119 -20.55 -5.72 -11.32
CA HIS A 119 -19.56 -6.22 -10.36
C HIS A 119 -18.20 -5.51 -10.47
N CYS A 120 -18.02 -4.65 -11.49
CA CYS A 120 -16.85 -3.80 -11.64
C CYS A 120 -17.15 -2.72 -12.67
N PHE A 121 -16.99 -1.46 -12.28
CA PHE A 121 -17.11 -0.31 -13.16
C PHE A 121 -16.15 0.79 -12.74
N ALA A 122 -15.58 1.51 -13.70
CA ALA A 122 -14.77 2.68 -13.39
C ALA A 122 -15.66 3.83 -12.90
N LEU A 123 -15.26 4.51 -11.83
CA LEU A 123 -16.06 5.59 -11.24
C LEU A 123 -16.18 6.80 -12.16
N ASN A 124 -15.22 7.00 -13.05
CA ASN A 124 -15.26 8.05 -14.07
C ASN A 124 -16.10 7.68 -15.31
N GLY A 125 -16.66 6.46 -15.35
CA GLY A 125 -17.49 5.95 -16.44
C GLY A 125 -16.73 5.36 -17.64
N CYS A 126 -15.39 5.39 -17.64
CA CYS A 126 -14.57 4.81 -18.71
C CYS A 126 -13.74 3.63 -18.20
N ILE A 127 -14.20 2.40 -18.42
CA ILE A 127 -13.47 1.19 -17.97
C ILE A 127 -12.14 0.98 -18.68
N PHE A 128 -11.94 1.61 -19.85
CA PHE A 128 -10.69 1.54 -20.61
C PHE A 128 -9.67 2.61 -20.18
N ASP A 129 -10.11 3.59 -19.38
CA ASP A 129 -9.28 4.65 -18.84
C ASP A 129 -9.79 5.01 -17.43
N PRO A 130 -9.58 4.14 -16.43
CA PRO A 130 -10.19 4.26 -15.09
C PRO A 130 -9.39 5.16 -14.14
N GLU A 131 -8.23 5.62 -14.58
CA GLU A 131 -7.28 6.41 -13.78
C GLU A 131 -7.85 7.79 -13.46
N GLN A 132 -7.65 8.24 -12.23
CA GLN A 132 -7.95 9.59 -11.78
C GLN A 132 -6.67 10.23 -11.24
N GLU A 133 -6.44 11.49 -11.59
CA GLU A 133 -5.31 12.25 -11.04
C GLU A 133 -5.54 12.49 -9.54
N GLY A 134 -4.51 12.26 -8.73
CA GLY A 134 -4.49 12.67 -7.34
C GLY A 134 -4.74 14.16 -7.22
N LYS A 135 -5.74 14.56 -6.43
CA LYS A 135 -5.90 15.98 -6.07
C LYS A 135 -4.86 16.33 -5.00
N GLN A 136 -4.06 17.37 -5.28
CA GLN A 136 -3.25 18.08 -4.27
C GLN A 136 -4.11 18.75 -3.21
#